data_AF-A0A955EN74-F1
#
_entry.id   AF-A0A955EN74-F1
#
_cell.length_a   1.000
_cell.length_b   1.000
_cell.length_c   1.000
_cell.angle_alpha   90.00
_cell.angle_beta   90.00
_cell.angle_gamma   90.00
#
_symmetry.space_group_name_H-M   'P 1'
#
loop_
_entity.id
_entity.type
_entity.pdbx_description
1 polymer ?
#
loop_
_entity_poly.entity_id
_entity_poly.type
_entity_poly.pdbx_seq_one_letter_code
_entity_poly.pdbx_strand_id
1 'polypeptide(L)'
;MKRRPVIMNRAPSLHKHSVQAHLARPTAGSSIKLNPLIVKGYGADFDGDTMSVHVPVGSAAVEEAYTMLPSKNIWQPGSKSNIPAGAFAKDYMLGLWQLTRERNATSYSVKNLAEANALHKDGKLELNDTLIIGGKRTSLGRQMVMRTLPEDIRNDYDKEITKKELGQILNSVAKNHSQDFSTIIDALKDLALQFGHAFGSTISINDLDIDRSYRDKILSHYKAVEQDRWTDNQKARHWLNAQQQIEAAQNAYVKKTGKARGFYDMLESGAESKQDSVRQLISMPGVKIDVYGKPMPMPITKSYAEGLDQASYWMSLYGARKGMVDRAINTEQSGAINKSLLGVTKSLLVVEADCGTEDGVEIEVSDTKNLLDRFLAKTIPGVGKAGTEVNNMMITAAKSKKMQTLLVRSPLTCETANGVCQKCYGIAEDGNLVAIGTNIGIKEGQSMTERSTQLVMKSFHSGGSAAAEQDVVAGFPKM
;
A
#
# COMPACT_ATOMS: atom_id res chain seq x y z
N MET A 1 1.77 35.37 -16.65
CA MET A 1 2.97 34.52 -16.48
C MET A 1 2.61 33.31 -15.64
N LYS A 2 2.94 32.08 -16.09
CA LYS A 2 2.81 30.88 -15.23
C LYS A 2 3.75 31.03 -14.03
N ARG A 3 3.34 30.57 -12.84
CA ARG A 3 4.18 30.61 -11.63
C ARG A 3 5.39 29.72 -11.81
N ARG A 4 6.60 30.25 -11.56
CA ARG A 4 7.84 29.46 -11.66
C ARG A 4 7.81 28.30 -10.64
N PRO A 5 8.03 27.05 -11.06
CA PRO A 5 8.12 25.92 -10.15
C PRO A 5 9.43 25.96 -9.35
N VAL A 6 9.40 25.35 -8.17
CA VAL A 6 10.60 25.03 -7.36
C VAL A 6 10.74 23.53 -7.27
N ILE A 7 11.96 23.02 -7.22
CA ILE A 7 12.23 21.58 -7.10
C ILE A 7 12.53 21.29 -5.63
N MET A 8 11.74 20.40 -5.02
CA MET A 8 11.92 19.96 -3.65
C MET A 8 12.53 18.56 -3.61
N ASN A 9 13.52 18.37 -2.74
CA ASN A 9 14.21 17.10 -2.54
C ASN A 9 14.19 16.70 -1.05
N ARG A 10 13.96 15.40 -0.78
CA ARG A 10 14.24 14.78 0.52
C ARG A 10 15.32 13.72 0.37
N ALA A 11 16.38 13.86 1.16
CA ALA A 11 17.45 12.87 1.23
C ALA A 11 17.08 11.75 2.24
N PRO A 12 17.51 10.50 2.00
CA PRO A 12 18.16 10.01 0.79
C PRO A 12 17.17 9.84 -0.37
N SER A 13 17.58 10.23 -1.59
CA SER A 13 16.74 10.13 -2.78
C SER A 13 16.80 8.72 -3.37
N LEU A 14 15.88 7.85 -2.96
CA LEU A 14 15.85 6.43 -3.39
C LEU A 14 15.20 6.22 -4.76
N HIS A 15 14.30 7.12 -5.14
CA HIS A 15 13.56 7.06 -6.39
C HIS A 15 13.22 8.47 -6.89
N LYS A 16 12.74 8.58 -8.13
CA LYS A 16 12.33 9.87 -8.71
C LYS A 16 11.36 10.69 -7.84
N HIS A 17 10.47 10.07 -7.07
CA HIS A 17 9.48 10.80 -6.26
C HIS A 17 10.07 11.50 -5.02
N SER A 18 11.35 11.22 -4.69
CA SER A 18 12.08 11.96 -3.67
C SER A 18 12.48 13.36 -4.16
N VAL A 19 12.33 13.63 -5.47
CA VAL A 19 12.63 14.90 -6.13
C VAL A 19 11.46 15.29 -7.04
N GLN A 20 10.67 16.28 -6.64
CA GLN A 20 9.52 16.72 -7.42
C GLN A 20 9.46 18.24 -7.49
N ALA A 21 8.86 18.76 -8.55
CA ALA A 21 8.60 20.18 -8.68
C ALA A 21 7.27 20.57 -8.05
N HIS A 22 7.18 21.80 -7.55
CA HIS A 22 5.98 22.35 -6.93
C HIS A 22 5.79 23.81 -7.29
N LEU A 23 4.53 24.25 -7.32
CA LEU A 23 4.19 25.66 -7.43
C LEU A 23 4.14 26.26 -6.02
N ALA A 24 5.25 26.88 -5.59
CA ALA A 24 5.36 27.44 -4.26
C ALA A 24 4.35 28.58 -4.01
N ARG A 25 3.82 28.62 -2.80
CA ARG A 25 3.01 29.74 -2.28
C ARG A 25 3.70 30.28 -1.02
N PRO A 26 4.02 31.58 -0.96
CA PRO A 26 4.55 32.19 0.26
C PRO A 26 3.57 32.02 1.42
N THR A 27 4.08 31.62 2.58
CA THR A 27 3.34 31.55 3.84
C THR A 27 4.16 32.16 4.96
N ALA A 28 3.49 32.64 6.02
CA ALA A 28 4.20 33.08 7.23
C ALA A 28 4.85 31.88 7.94
N GLY A 29 6.01 32.12 8.57
CA GLY A 29 6.79 31.12 9.31
C GLY A 29 8.02 30.60 8.55
N SER A 30 8.80 29.77 9.23
CA SER A 30 10.07 29.22 8.72
C SER A 30 9.98 27.74 8.31
N SER A 31 8.77 27.19 8.21
CA SER A 31 8.54 25.79 7.85
C SER A 31 7.94 25.65 6.45
N ILE A 32 8.32 24.58 5.77
CA ILE A 32 7.75 24.23 4.47
C ILE A 32 6.45 23.46 4.71
N LYS A 33 5.35 23.89 4.08
CA LYS A 33 4.08 23.17 4.11
C LYS A 33 3.98 22.26 2.88
N LEU A 34 3.70 20.99 3.09
CA LEU A 34 3.61 19.98 2.04
C LEU A 34 2.17 19.43 1.94
N ASN A 35 1.72 19.10 0.72
CA ASN A 35 0.46 18.39 0.55
C ASN A 35 0.59 16.97 1.12
N PRO A 36 -0.34 16.49 1.98
CA PRO A 36 -0.26 15.16 2.58
C PRO A 36 -0.24 14.02 1.53
N LEU A 37 -0.86 14.22 0.36
CA LEU A 37 -0.97 13.20 -0.69
C LEU A 37 0.35 12.87 -1.40
N ILE A 38 1.40 13.67 -1.18
CA ILE A 38 2.73 13.47 -1.79
C ILE A 38 3.79 13.08 -0.75
N VAL A 39 3.47 13.13 0.55
CA VAL A 39 4.39 12.82 1.65
C VAL A 39 4.97 11.41 1.51
N LYS A 40 4.12 10.44 1.16
CA LYS A 40 4.58 9.06 0.91
C LYS A 40 5.57 8.97 -0.24
N GLY A 41 5.38 9.78 -1.29
CA GLY A 41 6.31 9.86 -2.42
C GLY A 41 7.70 10.36 -2.02
N TYR A 42 7.82 11.16 -0.95
CA TYR A 42 9.11 11.56 -0.39
C TYR A 42 9.65 10.57 0.66
N GLY A 43 8.82 9.61 1.09
CA GLY A 43 9.09 8.80 2.27
C GLY A 43 9.21 9.64 3.55
N ALA A 44 8.60 10.83 3.56
CA ALA A 44 8.71 11.81 4.64
C ALA A 44 7.71 11.53 5.77
N ASP A 45 8.02 12.05 6.95
CA ASP A 45 7.09 12.25 8.05
C ASP A 45 7.24 13.68 8.61
N PHE A 46 6.57 13.96 9.72
CA PHE A 46 6.49 15.31 10.31
C PHE A 46 7.06 15.34 11.73
N ASP A 47 8.08 14.54 12.02
CA ASP A 47 8.72 14.47 13.34
C ASP A 47 10.00 15.32 13.48
N GLY A 48 10.38 16.05 12.41
CA GLY A 48 11.59 16.86 12.35
C GLY A 48 12.34 16.76 11.01
N ASP A 49 11.86 15.94 10.09
CA ASP A 49 12.35 15.81 8.72
C ASP A 49 12.60 17.16 8.01
N THR A 50 13.70 17.24 7.26
CA THR A 50 14.08 18.43 6.50
C THR A 50 14.03 18.17 4.99
N MET A 51 13.78 19.23 4.22
CA MET A 51 13.73 19.17 2.76
C MET A 51 14.54 20.33 2.16
N SER A 52 15.22 20.04 1.04
CA SER A 52 15.95 21.04 0.26
C SER A 52 15.06 21.59 -0.86
N VAL A 53 15.19 22.88 -1.15
CA VAL A 53 14.46 23.56 -2.22
C VAL A 53 15.47 24.16 -3.20
N HIS A 54 15.30 23.84 -4.48
CA HIS A 54 16.12 24.31 -5.59
C HIS A 54 15.25 25.13 -6.55
N VAL A 55 15.79 26.21 -7.11
CA VAL A 55 15.07 27.07 -8.05
C VAL A 55 15.67 26.89 -9.44
N PRO A 56 14.94 26.30 -10.42
CA PRO A 56 15.42 26.20 -11.79
C PRO A 56 15.55 27.61 -12.40
N VAL A 57 16.68 27.88 -13.06
CA VAL A 57 16.99 29.20 -13.64
C VAL A 57 16.70 29.25 -15.14
N GLY A 58 17.30 28.34 -15.91
CA GLY A 58 17.16 28.29 -17.38
C GLY A 58 15.76 27.92 -17.84
N SER A 59 15.34 28.42 -19.01
CA SER A 59 14.02 28.16 -19.58
C SER A 59 13.75 26.67 -19.79
N ALA A 60 14.73 25.92 -20.32
CA ALA A 60 14.62 24.47 -20.49
C ALA A 60 14.39 23.74 -19.15
N ALA A 61 15.12 24.09 -18.11
CA ALA A 61 14.96 23.51 -16.77
C ALA A 61 13.61 23.88 -16.13
N VAL A 62 13.09 25.09 -16.41
CA VAL A 62 11.76 25.51 -15.96
C VAL A 62 10.66 24.71 -16.66
N GLU A 63 10.77 24.50 -17.97
CA GLU A 63 9.80 23.68 -18.73
C GLU A 63 9.85 22.20 -18.28
N GLU A 64 11.04 21.65 -18.06
CA GLU A 64 11.22 20.30 -17.52
C GLU A 64 10.60 20.17 -16.12
N ALA A 65 10.79 21.15 -15.25
CA ALA A 65 10.21 21.14 -13.91
C ALA A 65 8.67 21.04 -13.93
N TYR A 66 7.96 21.57 -14.94
CA TYR A 66 6.51 21.36 -15.03
C TYR A 66 6.12 19.89 -15.26
N THR A 67 6.99 19.09 -15.89
CA THR A 67 6.79 17.64 -16.06
C THR A 67 7.04 16.87 -14.75
N MET A 68 7.78 17.47 -13.81
CA MET A 68 8.08 16.91 -12.49
C MET A 68 7.00 17.20 -11.44
N LEU A 69 5.89 17.86 -11.80
CA LEU A 69 4.78 18.11 -10.87
C LEU A 69 4.17 16.77 -10.39
N PRO A 70 3.70 16.68 -9.13
CA PRO A 70 3.04 15.48 -8.62
C PRO A 70 1.82 15.04 -9.43
N SER A 71 1.06 16.00 -9.98
CA SER A 71 -0.09 15.73 -10.86
C SER A 71 0.30 15.05 -12.18
N LYS A 72 1.59 15.06 -12.56
CA LYS A 72 2.14 14.33 -13.71
C LYS A 72 2.88 13.05 -13.30
N ASN A 73 3.13 12.86 -12.01
CA ASN A 73 3.91 11.76 -11.45
C ASN A 73 3.08 10.95 -10.43
N ILE A 74 1.95 10.43 -10.90
CA ILE A 74 0.94 9.74 -10.08
C ILE A 74 1.36 8.29 -9.74
N TRP A 75 2.00 7.61 -10.69
CA TRP A 75 2.26 6.17 -10.61
C TRP A 75 3.53 5.85 -9.82
N GLN A 76 3.47 4.80 -9.01
CA GLN A 76 4.64 4.24 -8.36
C GLN A 76 5.46 3.41 -9.36
N PRO A 77 6.77 3.63 -9.51
CA PRO A 77 7.62 2.84 -10.40
C PRO A 77 7.53 1.33 -10.10
N GLY A 78 7.46 0.51 -11.16
CA GLY A 78 7.44 -0.95 -11.06
C GLY A 78 6.19 -1.54 -10.38
N SER A 79 5.13 -0.72 -10.23
CA SER A 79 3.86 -1.09 -9.61
C SER A 79 2.71 -0.45 -10.37
N LYS A 80 1.60 -1.16 -10.57
CA LYS A 80 0.36 -0.57 -11.15
C LYS A 80 -0.49 0.14 -10.09
N SER A 81 0.16 0.66 -9.05
CA SER A 81 -0.47 1.41 -7.97
C SER A 81 -0.06 2.86 -8.05
N ASN A 82 -0.99 3.76 -7.74
CA ASN A 82 -0.67 5.17 -7.63
C ASN A 82 -0.13 5.52 -6.23
N ILE A 83 0.82 6.46 -6.18
CA ILE A 83 1.42 6.97 -4.93
C ILE A 83 0.37 7.60 -4.02
N PRO A 84 -0.56 8.42 -4.54
CA PRO A 84 -1.49 9.11 -3.66
C PRO A 84 -2.46 8.17 -2.94
N ALA A 85 -2.87 7.04 -3.53
CA ALA A 85 -3.62 5.98 -2.83
C ALA A 85 -2.84 5.41 -1.64
N GLY A 86 -1.53 5.33 -1.78
CA GLY A 86 -0.66 4.97 -0.68
C GLY A 86 -0.57 6.04 0.41
N ALA A 87 -0.64 7.33 0.04
CA ALA A 87 -0.58 8.48 0.93
C ALA A 87 -1.92 8.75 1.63
N PHE A 88 -3.03 8.32 1.03
CA PHE A 88 -4.36 8.31 1.61
C PHE A 88 -4.47 7.22 2.69
N ALA A 89 -3.88 7.48 3.84
CA ALA A 89 -3.74 6.55 4.96
C ALA A 89 -4.15 7.22 6.27
N LYS A 90 -4.14 6.44 7.37
CA LYS A 90 -4.44 6.95 8.73
C LYS A 90 -5.79 7.67 8.76
N ASP A 91 -5.83 8.89 9.28
CA ASP A 91 -7.03 9.68 9.53
C ASP A 91 -7.90 9.89 8.29
N TYR A 92 -7.30 10.08 7.12
CA TYR A 92 -8.05 10.22 5.86
C TYR A 92 -8.81 8.94 5.53
N MET A 93 -8.14 7.79 5.66
CA MET A 93 -8.76 6.50 5.39
C MET A 93 -9.84 6.19 6.43
N LEU A 94 -9.59 6.49 7.71
CA LEU A 94 -10.56 6.28 8.77
C LEU A 94 -11.82 7.14 8.55
N GLY A 95 -11.67 8.43 8.22
CA GLY A 95 -12.79 9.32 7.96
C GLY A 95 -13.62 8.91 6.75
N LEU A 96 -12.98 8.54 5.64
CA LEU A 96 -13.67 8.07 4.43
C LEU A 96 -14.39 6.74 4.64
N TRP A 97 -13.74 5.82 5.35
CA TRP A 97 -14.32 4.52 5.69
C TRP A 97 -15.52 4.70 6.61
N GLN A 98 -15.41 5.52 7.66
CA GLN A 98 -16.52 5.81 8.56
C GLN A 98 -17.68 6.44 7.81
N LEU A 99 -17.43 7.39 6.89
CA LEU A 99 -18.48 7.99 6.06
C LEU A 99 -19.24 6.97 5.19
N THR A 100 -18.55 5.94 4.71
CA THR A 100 -19.10 4.96 3.75
C THR A 100 -19.60 3.67 4.39
N ARG A 101 -19.29 3.45 5.67
CA ARG A 101 -19.76 2.32 6.46
C ARG A 101 -21.21 2.53 6.88
N GLU A 102 -22.02 1.52 6.63
CA GLU A 102 -23.41 1.49 7.11
C GLU A 102 -23.43 1.11 8.61
N ARG A 103 -24.16 1.86 9.44
CA ARG A 103 -24.29 1.58 10.89
C ARG A 103 -25.61 0.92 11.24
N ASN A 104 -26.72 1.42 10.70
CA ASN A 104 -28.06 1.00 11.11
C ASN A 104 -28.83 0.39 9.93
N ALA A 105 -29.66 -0.62 10.22
CA ALA A 105 -30.59 -1.23 9.27
C ALA A 105 -31.91 -0.44 9.12
N THR A 106 -31.92 0.84 9.47
CA THR A 106 -33.07 1.74 9.30
C THR A 106 -33.26 2.03 7.82
N SER A 107 -33.99 1.17 7.12
CA SER A 107 -34.19 1.27 5.67
C SER A 107 -35.19 2.39 5.34
N TYR A 108 -34.73 3.64 5.32
CA TYR A 108 -35.52 4.72 4.75
C TYR A 108 -35.60 4.55 3.24
N SER A 109 -36.81 4.44 2.71
CA SER A 109 -37.04 4.47 1.27
C SER A 109 -37.34 5.90 0.86
N VAL A 110 -36.48 6.49 0.04
CA VAL A 110 -36.59 7.87 -0.44
C VAL A 110 -36.62 7.88 -1.96
N LYS A 111 -37.33 8.83 -2.55
CA LYS A 111 -37.45 8.93 -4.01
C LYS A 111 -36.17 9.43 -4.66
N ASN A 112 -35.46 10.34 -4.00
CA ASN A 112 -34.26 10.98 -4.53
C ASN A 112 -33.33 11.49 -3.42
N LEU A 113 -32.15 11.95 -3.83
CA LEU A 113 -31.14 12.50 -2.93
C LEU A 113 -31.59 13.79 -2.22
N ALA A 114 -32.49 14.58 -2.81
CA ALA A 114 -32.97 15.82 -2.19
C ALA A 114 -33.84 15.52 -0.96
N GLU A 115 -34.67 14.49 -1.03
CA GLU A 115 -35.47 14.00 0.10
C GLU A 115 -34.57 13.46 1.22
N ALA A 116 -33.54 12.67 0.89
CA ALA A 116 -32.57 12.20 1.88
C ALA A 116 -31.83 13.37 2.56
N ASN A 117 -31.40 14.37 1.80
CA ASN A 117 -30.76 15.57 2.37
C ASN A 117 -31.70 16.37 3.27
N ALA A 118 -32.99 16.45 2.95
CA ALA A 118 -33.98 17.10 3.80
C ALA A 118 -34.15 16.35 5.13
N LEU A 119 -34.25 15.01 5.09
CA LEU A 119 -34.30 14.19 6.31
C LEU A 119 -33.05 14.33 7.17
N HIS A 120 -31.88 14.44 6.55
CA HIS A 120 -30.63 14.69 7.27
C HIS A 120 -30.63 16.06 7.95
N LYS A 121 -31.08 17.10 7.24
CA LYS A 121 -31.20 18.45 7.78
C LYS A 121 -32.19 18.53 8.96
N ASP A 122 -33.25 17.73 8.92
CA ASP A 122 -34.23 17.58 10.01
C ASP A 122 -33.69 16.74 11.19
N GLY A 123 -32.48 16.18 11.10
CA GLY A 123 -31.89 15.31 12.12
C GLY A 123 -32.50 13.91 12.19
N LYS A 124 -33.30 13.51 11.20
CA LYS A 124 -34.00 12.21 11.14
C LYS A 124 -33.17 11.11 10.50
N LEU A 125 -32.13 11.48 9.75
CA LEU A 125 -31.27 10.58 8.99
C LEU A 125 -29.81 10.95 9.23
N GLU A 126 -28.99 10.00 9.69
CA GLU A 126 -27.54 10.16 9.75
C GLU A 126 -26.89 9.83 8.40
N LEU A 127 -25.66 10.31 8.19
CA LEU A 127 -24.95 10.11 6.91
C LEU A 127 -24.66 8.64 6.61
N ASN A 128 -24.55 7.83 7.67
CA ASN A 128 -24.19 6.42 7.63
C ASN A 128 -25.41 5.49 7.74
N ASP A 129 -26.62 6.06 7.81
CA ASP A 129 -27.84 5.27 7.81
C ASP A 129 -28.08 4.66 6.43
N THR A 130 -28.56 3.42 6.43
CA THR A 130 -28.89 2.70 5.20
C THR A 130 -30.14 3.30 4.58
N LEU A 131 -30.11 3.65 3.30
CA LEU A 131 -31.26 4.20 2.59
C LEU A 131 -31.43 3.54 1.22
N ILE A 132 -32.66 3.54 0.72
CA ILE A 132 -33.00 2.99 -0.60
C ILE A 132 -33.39 4.15 -1.50
N ILE A 133 -32.58 4.43 -2.53
CA ILE A 133 -32.92 5.39 -3.59
C ILE A 133 -33.14 4.60 -4.89
N GLY A 134 -34.34 4.69 -5.45
CA GLY A 134 -34.66 4.05 -6.73
C GLY A 134 -34.43 2.53 -6.74
N GLY A 135 -34.63 1.86 -5.60
CA GLY A 135 -34.44 0.41 -5.44
C GLY A 135 -32.99 -0.05 -5.15
N LYS A 136 -32.02 0.87 -5.09
CA LYS A 136 -30.63 0.57 -4.70
C LYS A 136 -30.36 0.96 -3.24
N ARG A 137 -29.75 0.05 -2.48
CA ARG A 137 -29.31 0.27 -1.10
C ARG A 137 -28.00 1.08 -1.10
N THR A 138 -28.00 2.23 -0.43
CA THR A 138 -26.87 3.15 -0.34
C THR A 138 -26.89 3.91 1.00
N SER A 139 -26.04 4.92 1.17
CA SER A 139 -26.09 5.89 2.28
C SER A 139 -25.79 7.30 1.77
N LEU A 140 -26.14 8.33 2.52
CA LEU A 140 -25.79 9.71 2.13
C LEU A 140 -24.28 9.88 2.01
N GLY A 141 -23.51 9.28 2.92
CA GLY A 141 -22.06 9.32 2.87
C GLY A 141 -21.48 8.66 1.62
N ARG A 142 -22.00 7.51 1.18
CA ARG A 142 -21.61 6.89 -0.10
C ARG A 142 -21.95 7.76 -1.28
N GLN A 143 -23.13 8.39 -1.30
CA GLN A 143 -23.53 9.30 -2.37
C GLN A 143 -22.64 10.55 -2.43
N MET A 144 -22.18 11.07 -1.28
CA MET A 144 -21.21 12.17 -1.24
C MET A 144 -19.89 11.78 -1.90
N VAL A 145 -19.39 10.57 -1.65
CA VAL A 145 -18.19 10.05 -2.33
C VAL A 145 -18.43 9.84 -3.82
N MET A 146 -19.55 9.21 -4.20
CA MET A 146 -19.86 8.97 -5.62
C MET A 146 -19.95 10.27 -6.43
N ARG A 147 -20.44 11.36 -5.82
CA ARG A 147 -20.49 12.68 -6.47
C ARG A 147 -19.12 13.25 -6.81
N THR A 148 -18.06 12.87 -6.10
CA THR A 148 -16.70 13.31 -6.43
C THR A 148 -16.09 12.50 -7.58
N LEU A 149 -16.72 11.38 -7.97
CA LEU A 149 -16.21 10.49 -9.01
C LEU A 149 -16.85 10.80 -10.39
N PRO A 150 -16.13 10.54 -11.50
CA PRO A 150 -16.66 10.54 -12.86
C PRO A 150 -17.84 9.57 -13.05
N GLU A 151 -18.79 9.91 -13.93
CA GLU A 151 -20.07 9.21 -14.08
C GLU A 151 -19.93 7.72 -14.46
N ASP A 152 -18.94 7.41 -15.28
CA ASP A 152 -18.65 6.07 -15.78
C ASP A 152 -18.18 5.11 -14.69
N ILE A 153 -17.56 5.60 -13.61
CA ILE A 153 -17.08 4.75 -12.52
C ILE A 153 -17.98 4.75 -11.28
N ARG A 154 -18.97 5.66 -11.18
CA ARG A 154 -19.82 5.80 -9.97
C ARG A 154 -20.48 4.50 -9.52
N ASN A 155 -21.08 3.77 -10.47
CA ASN A 155 -21.93 2.62 -10.16
C ASN A 155 -21.18 1.41 -9.58
N ASP A 156 -19.87 1.34 -9.77
CA ASP A 156 -19.05 0.20 -9.34
C ASP A 156 -18.64 0.29 -7.85
N TYR A 157 -18.87 1.44 -7.21
CA TYR A 157 -18.32 1.77 -5.90
C TYR A 157 -19.36 2.26 -4.88
N ASP A 158 -20.63 1.91 -5.05
CA ASP A 158 -21.66 2.08 -4.00
C ASP A 158 -21.52 1.02 -2.90
N LYS A 159 -20.39 1.06 -2.19
CA LYS A 159 -20.02 0.13 -1.13
C LYS A 159 -19.15 0.81 -0.08
N GLU A 160 -18.92 0.12 1.02
CA GLU A 160 -17.92 0.53 2.01
C GLU A 160 -16.53 0.64 1.36
N ILE A 161 -15.85 1.76 1.59
CA ILE A 161 -14.54 2.04 0.99
C ILE A 161 -13.46 1.75 2.03
N THR A 162 -12.77 0.62 1.89
CA THR A 162 -11.51 0.39 2.60
C THR A 162 -10.34 0.87 1.75
N LYS A 163 -9.13 0.81 2.31
CA LYS A 163 -7.89 1.08 1.57
C LYS A 163 -7.76 0.32 0.25
N LYS A 164 -8.30 -0.90 0.18
CA LYS A 164 -8.26 -1.73 -1.04
C LYS A 164 -9.17 -1.15 -2.11
N GLU A 165 -10.44 -0.87 -1.78
CA GLU A 165 -11.40 -0.28 -2.70
C GLU A 165 -10.93 1.10 -3.16
N LEU A 166 -10.41 1.93 -2.25
CA LEU A 166 -9.86 3.24 -2.59
C LEU A 166 -8.70 3.13 -3.59
N GLY A 167 -7.80 2.16 -3.40
CA GLY A 167 -6.72 1.88 -4.34
C GLY A 167 -7.24 1.52 -5.74
N GLN A 168 -8.32 0.73 -5.82
CA GLN A 168 -8.96 0.37 -7.10
C GLN A 168 -9.62 1.59 -7.77
N ILE A 169 -10.35 2.40 -7.01
CA ILE A 169 -10.99 3.64 -7.49
C ILE A 169 -9.92 4.57 -8.06
N LEU A 170 -8.89 4.88 -7.28
CA LEU A 170 -7.84 5.81 -7.68
C LEU A 170 -7.02 5.29 -8.86
N ASN A 171 -6.76 3.98 -8.95
CA ASN A 171 -6.12 3.41 -10.13
C ASN A 171 -6.99 3.54 -11.39
N SER A 172 -8.30 3.32 -11.27
CA SER A 172 -9.23 3.49 -12.39
C SER A 172 -9.28 4.94 -12.86
N VAL A 173 -9.40 5.89 -11.92
CA VAL A 173 -9.37 7.34 -12.21
C VAL A 173 -8.03 7.74 -12.83
N ALA A 174 -6.90 7.28 -12.28
CA ALA A 174 -5.59 7.63 -12.79
C ALA A 174 -5.37 7.14 -14.23
N LYS A 175 -5.96 5.99 -14.60
CA LYS A 175 -5.86 5.42 -15.94
C LYS A 175 -6.82 6.07 -16.94
N ASN A 176 -8.09 6.21 -16.56
CA ASN A 176 -9.14 6.63 -17.50
C ASN A 176 -9.39 8.15 -17.49
N HIS A 177 -9.10 8.83 -16.37
CA HIS A 177 -9.40 10.24 -16.11
C HIS A 177 -8.19 10.98 -15.52
N SER A 178 -7.00 10.76 -16.11
CA SER A 178 -5.72 11.24 -15.57
C SER A 178 -5.64 12.76 -15.36
N GLN A 179 -6.35 13.54 -16.18
CA GLN A 179 -6.39 15.01 -16.05
C GLN A 179 -7.20 15.46 -14.82
N ASP A 180 -8.28 14.74 -14.52
CA ASP A 180 -9.18 15.06 -13.40
C ASP A 180 -8.71 14.44 -12.08
N PHE A 181 -7.74 13.51 -12.13
CA PHE A 181 -7.23 12.79 -10.96
C PHE A 181 -6.87 13.71 -9.80
N SER A 182 -6.17 14.82 -10.06
CA SER A 182 -5.75 15.77 -9.01
C SER A 182 -6.94 16.45 -8.32
N THR A 183 -7.96 16.84 -9.07
CA THR A 183 -9.18 17.44 -8.53
C THR A 183 -9.98 16.44 -7.70
N ILE A 184 -10.12 15.21 -8.21
CA ILE A 184 -10.90 14.14 -7.56
C ILE A 184 -10.25 13.74 -6.24
N ILE A 185 -8.93 13.53 -6.23
CA ILE A 185 -8.25 13.10 -5.00
C ILE A 185 -8.21 14.19 -3.93
N ASP A 186 -8.08 15.47 -4.33
CA ASP A 186 -8.17 16.58 -3.38
C ASP A 186 -9.60 16.66 -2.79
N ALA A 187 -10.64 16.48 -3.61
CA ALA A 187 -12.03 16.44 -3.12
C ALA A 187 -12.25 15.27 -2.14
N LEU A 188 -11.73 14.07 -2.44
CA LEU A 188 -11.79 12.93 -1.53
C LEU A 188 -11.05 13.19 -0.22
N LYS A 189 -9.88 13.83 -0.30
CA LYS A 189 -9.06 14.19 0.86
C LYS A 189 -9.79 15.20 1.75
N ASP A 190 -10.38 16.23 1.17
CA ASP A 190 -11.13 17.25 1.91
C ASP A 190 -12.37 16.65 2.59
N LEU A 191 -13.09 15.77 1.87
CA LEU A 191 -14.22 15.01 2.41
C LEU A 191 -13.78 14.15 3.61
N ALA A 192 -12.70 13.39 3.43
CA ALA A 192 -12.15 12.54 4.47
C ALA A 192 -11.71 13.33 5.71
N LEU A 193 -11.11 14.52 5.55
CA LEU A 193 -10.73 15.38 6.67
C LEU A 193 -11.95 15.93 7.42
N GLN A 194 -12.95 16.42 6.68
CA GLN A 194 -14.17 16.96 7.27
C GLN A 194 -14.84 15.92 8.17
N PHE A 195 -14.97 14.69 7.67
CA PHE A 195 -15.63 13.63 8.41
C PHE A 195 -14.74 12.96 9.45
N GLY A 196 -13.45 12.80 9.18
CA GLY A 196 -12.48 12.31 10.16
C GLY A 196 -12.48 13.16 11.42
N HIS A 197 -12.56 14.50 11.27
CA HIS A 197 -12.71 15.40 12.40
C HIS A 197 -14.08 15.30 13.06
N ALA A 198 -15.17 15.30 12.29
CA ALA A 198 -16.54 15.29 12.82
C ALA A 198 -16.89 14.02 13.60
N PHE A 199 -16.37 12.85 13.20
CA PHE A 199 -16.63 11.59 13.90
C PHE A 199 -15.92 11.48 15.26
N GLY A 200 -14.88 12.29 15.52
CA GLY A 200 -14.25 12.37 16.83
C GLY A 200 -13.65 11.04 17.32
N SER A 201 -13.03 10.28 16.41
CA SER A 201 -12.38 9.01 16.78
C SER A 201 -11.26 9.27 17.79
N THR A 202 -11.34 8.59 18.93
CA THR A 202 -10.38 8.73 20.04
C THR A 202 -9.99 7.35 20.56
N ILE A 203 -8.91 7.32 21.34
CA ILE A 203 -8.45 6.12 22.03
C ILE A 203 -8.27 6.49 23.50
N SER A 204 -8.92 5.71 24.36
CA SER A 204 -8.80 5.77 25.81
C SER A 204 -8.40 4.40 26.36
N ILE A 205 -7.95 4.39 27.63
CA ILE A 205 -7.66 3.13 28.33
C ILE A 205 -8.94 2.26 28.42
N ASN A 206 -10.11 2.89 28.54
CA ASN A 206 -11.39 2.18 28.62
C ASN A 206 -11.75 1.48 27.30
N ASP A 207 -11.25 1.97 26.16
CA ASP A 207 -11.49 1.32 24.86
C ASP A 207 -10.76 -0.03 24.74
N LEU A 208 -9.75 -0.29 25.57
CA LEU A 208 -8.98 -1.53 25.55
C LEU A 208 -9.72 -2.72 26.17
N ASP A 209 -10.71 -2.46 27.05
CA ASP A 209 -11.58 -3.40 27.78
C ASP A 209 -11.18 -4.88 27.67
N ILE A 210 -10.07 -5.21 28.35
CA ILE A 210 -9.30 -6.44 28.16
C ILE A 210 -10.05 -7.62 28.76
N ASP A 211 -10.61 -8.47 27.90
CA ASP A 211 -11.10 -9.78 28.32
C ASP A 211 -9.99 -10.82 28.22
N ARG A 212 -9.68 -11.43 29.36
CA ARG A 212 -8.59 -12.41 29.48
C ARG A 212 -9.08 -13.84 29.30
N SER A 213 -10.40 -14.09 29.32
CA SER A 213 -10.97 -15.43 29.43
C SER A 213 -10.60 -16.34 28.26
N TYR A 214 -10.69 -15.83 27.02
CA TYR A 214 -10.33 -16.60 25.83
C TYR A 214 -8.83 -16.89 25.79
N ARG A 215 -8.00 -15.88 26.10
CA ARG A 215 -6.55 -15.99 26.08
C ARG A 215 -6.06 -16.94 27.16
N ASP A 216 -6.47 -16.74 28.40
CA ASP A 216 -6.00 -17.50 29.56
C ASP A 216 -6.41 -18.98 29.44
N LYS A 217 -7.59 -19.25 28.88
CA LYS A 217 -8.00 -20.63 28.55
C LYS A 217 -7.03 -21.28 27.55
N ILE A 218 -6.69 -20.59 26.46
CA ILE A 218 -5.75 -21.13 25.46
C ILE A 218 -4.35 -21.28 26.08
N LEU A 219 -3.85 -20.28 26.80
CA LEU A 219 -2.55 -20.33 27.46
C LEU A 219 -2.45 -21.49 28.45
N SER A 220 -3.49 -21.74 29.25
CA SER A 220 -3.53 -22.86 30.20
C SER A 220 -3.45 -24.22 29.50
N HIS A 221 -4.16 -24.40 28.39
CA HIS A 221 -4.11 -25.62 27.59
C HIS A 221 -2.71 -25.85 27.02
N TYR A 222 -2.12 -24.83 26.40
CA TYR A 222 -0.78 -24.93 25.82
C TYR A 222 0.29 -25.18 26.89
N LYS A 223 0.18 -24.56 28.06
CA LYS A 223 1.09 -24.80 29.18
C LYS A 223 1.01 -26.24 29.71
N ALA A 224 -0.18 -26.84 29.72
CA ALA A 224 -0.36 -28.23 30.17
C ALA A 224 0.17 -29.28 29.19
N VAL A 225 0.20 -28.94 27.90
CA VAL A 225 0.67 -29.84 26.82
C VAL A 225 2.18 -29.70 26.57
N GLU A 226 2.79 -28.61 27.03
CA GLU A 226 4.24 -28.40 26.91
C GLU A 226 5.03 -29.50 27.63
N GLN A 227 6.05 -30.05 26.98
CA GLN A 227 6.91 -31.09 27.55
C GLN A 227 8.31 -30.54 27.81
N ASP A 228 8.88 -30.84 28.97
CA ASP A 228 10.23 -30.39 29.36
C ASP A 228 11.32 -30.87 28.39
N ARG A 229 11.13 -32.05 27.78
CA ARG A 229 12.06 -32.65 26.80
C ARG A 229 12.07 -31.96 25.44
N TRP A 230 11.17 -31.02 25.18
CA TRP A 230 11.12 -30.33 23.88
C TRP A 230 12.31 -29.39 23.72
N THR A 231 12.87 -29.39 22.52
CA THR A 231 13.86 -28.40 22.10
C THR A 231 13.27 -27.00 22.08
N ASP A 232 14.11 -25.98 22.17
CA ASP A 232 13.66 -24.58 22.14
C ASP A 232 12.83 -24.25 20.89
N ASN A 233 13.21 -24.80 19.73
CA ASN A 233 12.46 -24.64 18.48
C ASN A 233 11.08 -25.29 18.52
N GLN A 234 10.94 -26.44 19.19
CA GLN A 234 9.64 -27.10 19.34
C GLN A 234 8.74 -26.30 20.28
N LYS A 235 9.28 -25.79 21.40
CA LYS A 235 8.57 -24.89 22.32
C LYS A 235 8.13 -23.61 21.63
N ALA A 236 9.03 -22.97 20.88
CA ALA A 236 8.72 -21.77 20.11
C ALA A 236 7.58 -22.00 19.11
N ARG A 237 7.62 -23.10 18.33
CA ARG A 237 6.54 -23.46 17.39
C ARG A 237 5.21 -23.72 18.11
N HIS A 238 5.26 -24.40 19.26
CA HIS A 238 4.08 -24.64 20.08
C HIS A 238 3.42 -23.32 20.51
N TRP A 239 4.19 -22.37 21.01
CA TRP A 239 3.68 -21.06 21.43
C TRP A 239 3.26 -20.16 20.26
N LEU A 240 3.89 -20.30 19.08
CA LEU A 240 3.41 -19.63 17.85
C LEU A 240 2.02 -20.13 17.44
N ASN A 241 1.74 -21.43 17.58
CA ASN A 241 0.40 -21.96 17.32
C ASN A 241 -0.62 -21.41 18.33
N ALA A 242 -0.24 -21.30 19.61
CA ALA A 242 -1.09 -20.66 20.62
C ALA A 242 -1.43 -19.22 20.25
N GLN A 243 -0.43 -18.46 19.80
CA GLN A 243 -0.57 -17.07 19.38
C GLN A 243 -1.57 -16.92 18.23
N GLN A 244 -1.54 -17.80 17.22
CA GLN A 244 -2.51 -17.79 16.11
C GLN A 244 -3.93 -18.09 16.60
N GLN A 245 -4.11 -19.05 17.51
CA GLN A 245 -5.42 -19.35 18.09
C GLN A 245 -5.96 -18.18 18.92
N ILE A 246 -5.09 -17.51 19.69
CA ILE A 246 -5.45 -16.34 20.51
C ILE A 246 -5.86 -15.17 19.61
N GLU A 247 -5.16 -14.94 18.50
CA GLU A 247 -5.54 -13.92 17.52
C GLU A 247 -6.91 -14.18 16.89
N ALA A 248 -7.19 -15.44 16.52
CA ALA A 248 -8.49 -15.84 16.01
C ALA A 248 -9.61 -15.66 17.06
N ALA A 249 -9.35 -16.05 18.31
CA ALA A 249 -10.28 -15.88 19.42
C ALA A 249 -10.53 -14.40 19.74
N GLN A 250 -9.51 -13.56 19.71
CA GLN A 250 -9.60 -12.11 19.84
C GLN A 250 -10.53 -11.52 18.77
N ASN A 251 -10.34 -11.91 17.50
CA ASN A 251 -11.20 -11.46 16.40
C ASN A 251 -12.66 -11.84 16.60
N ALA A 252 -12.92 -13.08 17.03
CA ALA A 252 -14.27 -13.54 17.33
C ALA A 252 -14.88 -12.78 18.52
N TYR A 253 -14.08 -12.51 19.55
CA TYR A 253 -14.50 -11.76 20.73
C TYR A 253 -14.95 -10.34 20.37
N VAL A 254 -14.11 -9.59 19.65
CA VAL A 254 -14.40 -8.20 19.28
C VAL A 254 -15.61 -8.11 18.35
N LYS A 255 -15.75 -9.04 17.39
CA LYS A 255 -16.95 -9.11 16.55
C LYS A 255 -18.23 -9.35 17.34
N LYS A 256 -18.15 -10.15 18.42
CA LYS A 256 -19.31 -10.49 19.25
C LYS A 256 -19.70 -9.37 20.21
N THR A 257 -18.72 -8.73 20.86
CA THR A 257 -18.98 -7.78 21.95
C THR A 257 -18.99 -6.33 21.52
N GLY A 258 -18.39 -6.00 20.37
CA GLY A 258 -18.16 -4.61 19.96
C GLY A 258 -17.19 -3.85 20.86
N LYS A 259 -16.50 -4.53 21.78
CA LYS A 259 -15.45 -3.93 22.64
C LYS A 259 -14.14 -3.79 21.84
N ALA A 260 -13.30 -2.80 22.17
CA ALA A 260 -12.11 -2.43 21.39
C ALA A 260 -12.37 -2.12 19.91
N ARG A 261 -13.62 -1.72 19.59
CA ARG A 261 -14.04 -1.49 18.21
C ARG A 261 -13.26 -0.38 17.53
N GLY A 262 -12.78 0.63 18.25
CA GLY A 262 -11.93 1.70 17.69
C GLY A 262 -10.66 1.17 17.01
N PHE A 263 -9.93 0.25 17.67
CA PHE A 263 -8.73 -0.36 17.08
C PHE A 263 -9.05 -1.25 15.88
N TYR A 264 -10.19 -1.95 15.92
CA TYR A 264 -10.65 -2.77 14.81
C TYR A 264 -11.18 -1.93 13.65
N ASP A 265 -11.76 -0.78 13.91
CA ASP A 265 -12.18 0.18 12.88
C ASP A 265 -10.94 0.74 12.17
N MET A 266 -9.84 1.00 12.89
CA MET A 266 -8.56 1.36 12.27
C MET A 266 -8.00 0.24 11.40
N LEU A 267 -8.14 -1.02 11.82
CA LEU A 267 -7.69 -2.19 11.07
C LEU A 267 -8.54 -2.44 9.83
N GLU A 268 -9.87 -2.48 9.98
CA GLU A 268 -10.83 -2.77 8.90
C GLU A 268 -10.84 -1.66 7.84
N SER A 269 -10.72 -0.40 8.25
CA SER A 269 -10.53 0.72 7.30
C SER A 269 -9.21 0.65 6.53
N GLY A 270 -8.19 0.00 7.11
CA GLY A 270 -6.82 0.02 6.63
C GLY A 270 -6.05 1.30 6.99
N ALA A 271 -6.58 2.09 7.94
CA ALA A 271 -5.89 3.23 8.55
C ALA A 271 -4.67 2.77 9.37
N GLU A 272 -4.82 1.69 10.14
CA GLU A 272 -3.74 0.86 10.68
C GLU A 272 -3.77 -0.49 9.94
N SER A 273 -2.59 -1.08 9.73
CA SER A 273 -2.40 -2.20 8.82
C SER A 273 -2.05 -3.52 9.50
N LYS A 274 -1.82 -3.51 10.82
CA LYS A 274 -1.20 -4.65 11.50
C LYS A 274 -2.09 -5.23 12.59
N GLN A 275 -2.68 -6.36 12.24
CA GLN A 275 -3.35 -7.28 13.17
C GLN A 275 -2.46 -7.62 14.38
N ASP A 276 -1.16 -7.81 14.12
CA ASP A 276 -0.17 -8.11 15.14
C ASP A 276 -0.14 -7.01 16.23
N SER A 277 -0.15 -5.73 15.84
CA SER A 277 -0.11 -4.60 16.78
C SER A 277 -1.33 -4.58 17.71
N VAL A 278 -2.53 -4.85 17.18
CA VAL A 278 -3.74 -4.96 18.00
C VAL A 278 -3.59 -6.13 18.98
N ARG A 279 -3.09 -7.28 18.51
CA ARG A 279 -2.87 -8.45 19.38
C ARG A 279 -1.90 -8.17 20.51
N GLN A 280 -0.78 -7.48 20.27
CA GLN A 280 0.18 -7.15 21.33
C GLN A 280 -0.45 -6.21 22.37
N LEU A 281 -1.33 -5.33 21.93
CA LEU A 281 -1.98 -4.33 22.78
C LEU A 281 -3.03 -4.93 23.72
N ILE A 282 -3.92 -5.80 23.22
CA ILE A 282 -5.08 -6.30 23.99
C ILE A 282 -5.01 -7.77 24.40
N SER A 283 -4.22 -8.60 23.70
CA SER A 283 -4.12 -10.04 24.01
C SER A 283 -2.77 -10.40 24.59
N MET A 284 -1.73 -10.42 23.76
CA MET A 284 -0.37 -10.78 24.12
C MET A 284 0.61 -10.43 22.99
N PRO A 285 1.81 -9.92 23.30
CA PRO A 285 2.90 -9.79 22.33
C PRO A 285 3.32 -11.13 21.74
N GLY A 286 3.33 -12.19 22.58
CA GLY A 286 3.62 -13.56 22.16
C GLY A 286 5.10 -13.88 22.01
N VAL A 287 5.44 -14.71 21.02
CA VAL A 287 6.81 -15.19 20.81
C VAL A 287 7.65 -14.08 20.17
N LYS A 288 8.76 -13.74 20.83
CA LYS A 288 9.74 -12.77 20.35
C LYS A 288 11.00 -13.48 19.86
N ILE A 289 11.79 -12.80 19.05
CA ILE A 289 13.10 -13.27 18.58
C ILE A 289 14.22 -12.86 19.54
N ASP A 290 15.28 -13.64 19.58
CA ASP A 290 16.55 -13.26 20.21
C ASP A 290 17.46 -12.45 19.26
N VAL A 291 18.66 -12.10 19.74
CA VAL A 291 19.66 -11.35 18.97
C VAL A 291 20.22 -12.11 17.77
N TYR A 292 20.07 -13.44 17.76
CA TYR A 292 20.50 -14.33 16.67
C TYR A 292 19.36 -14.61 15.67
N GLY A 293 18.19 -13.99 15.84
CA GLY A 293 17.02 -14.18 14.99
C GLY A 293 16.29 -15.50 15.24
N LYS A 294 16.55 -16.19 16.36
CA LYS A 294 15.83 -17.41 16.74
C LYS A 294 14.60 -17.05 17.57
N PRO A 295 13.46 -17.73 17.35
CA PRO A 295 12.29 -17.50 18.19
C PRO A 295 12.55 -18.04 19.60
N MET A 296 12.24 -17.23 20.60
CA MET A 296 12.44 -17.61 21.99
C MET A 296 11.45 -18.71 22.41
N PRO A 297 11.87 -19.68 23.24
CA PRO A 297 11.03 -20.81 23.64
C PRO A 297 9.91 -20.41 24.61
N MET A 298 9.96 -19.21 25.19
CA MET A 298 8.94 -18.69 26.12
C MET A 298 8.26 -17.45 25.53
N PRO A 299 6.91 -17.39 25.52
CA PRO A 299 6.19 -16.23 25.02
C PRO A 299 5.98 -15.18 26.12
N ILE A 300 5.72 -13.94 25.70
CA ILE A 300 5.17 -12.90 26.56
C ILE A 300 3.66 -13.03 26.58
N THR A 301 3.09 -13.36 27.74
CA THR A 301 1.66 -13.69 27.89
C THR A 301 0.77 -12.51 28.25
N LYS A 302 1.31 -11.49 28.93
CA LYS A 302 0.58 -10.26 29.28
C LYS A 302 0.57 -9.30 28.10
N SER A 303 -0.59 -8.70 27.84
CA SER A 303 -0.75 -7.63 26.88
C SER A 303 -0.06 -6.33 27.33
N TYR A 304 0.19 -5.41 26.41
CA TYR A 304 0.70 -4.08 26.78
C TYR A 304 -0.29 -3.29 27.64
N ALA A 305 -1.59 -3.51 27.44
CA ALA A 305 -2.63 -2.86 28.24
C ALA A 305 -2.71 -3.39 29.70
N GLU A 306 -2.23 -4.61 29.97
CA GLU A 306 -2.04 -5.14 31.33
C GLU A 306 -0.73 -4.70 31.99
N GLY A 307 0.21 -4.20 31.20
CA GLY A 307 1.59 -3.97 31.62
C GLY A 307 2.45 -5.24 31.60
N LEU A 308 3.74 -5.05 31.38
CA LEU A 308 4.73 -6.13 31.36
C LEU A 308 5.46 -6.25 32.69
N ASP A 309 5.79 -7.49 33.08
CA ASP A 309 6.75 -7.73 34.15
C ASP A 309 8.19 -7.54 33.66
N GLN A 310 9.13 -7.49 34.60
CA GLN A 310 10.54 -7.22 34.30
C GLN A 310 11.14 -8.21 33.31
N ALA A 311 10.80 -9.50 33.43
CA ALA A 311 11.28 -10.54 32.53
C ALA A 311 10.73 -10.35 31.11
N SER A 312 9.43 -10.11 30.96
CA SER A 312 8.79 -9.88 29.65
C SER A 312 9.28 -8.60 28.98
N TYR A 313 9.51 -7.54 29.77
CA TYR A 313 10.09 -6.30 29.29
C TYR A 313 11.51 -6.56 28.76
N TRP A 314 12.36 -7.24 29.54
CA TRP A 314 13.73 -7.57 29.13
C TRP A 314 13.77 -8.44 27.87
N MET A 315 12.89 -9.45 27.76
CA MET A 315 12.76 -10.28 26.56
C MET A 315 12.41 -9.44 25.32
N SER A 316 11.57 -8.41 25.46
CA SER A 316 11.20 -7.53 24.35
C SER A 316 12.38 -6.64 23.88
N LEU A 317 13.35 -6.35 24.75
CA LEU A 317 14.47 -5.48 24.43
C LEU A 317 15.41 -6.08 23.39
N TYR A 318 15.59 -7.41 23.35
CA TYR A 318 16.48 -8.05 22.38
C TYR A 318 16.03 -7.78 20.95
N GLY A 319 14.76 -8.07 20.64
CA GLY A 319 14.17 -7.82 19.33
C GLY A 319 14.12 -6.33 18.99
N ALA A 320 13.74 -5.48 19.94
CA ALA A 320 13.69 -4.03 19.73
C ALA A 320 15.07 -3.44 19.41
N ARG A 321 16.10 -3.80 20.19
CA ARG A 321 17.47 -3.32 19.99
C ARG A 321 18.06 -3.84 18.68
N LYS A 322 17.87 -5.13 18.38
CA LYS A 322 18.31 -5.71 17.12
C LYS A 322 17.70 -4.96 15.93
N GLY A 323 16.38 -4.74 15.93
CA GLY A 323 15.70 -4.01 14.87
C GLY A 323 16.21 -2.58 14.69
N MET A 324 16.56 -1.88 15.76
CA MET A 324 17.19 -0.54 15.69
C MET A 324 18.60 -0.58 15.08
N VAL A 325 19.41 -1.55 15.47
CA VAL A 325 20.78 -1.71 14.96
C VAL A 325 20.77 -2.15 13.49
N ASP A 326 19.96 -3.14 13.15
CA ASP A 326 19.82 -3.66 11.79
C ASP A 326 19.29 -2.57 10.83
N ARG A 327 18.43 -1.65 11.30
CA ARG A 327 18.02 -0.46 10.53
C ARG A 327 19.20 0.42 10.16
N ALA A 328 20.11 0.67 11.09
CA ALA A 328 21.27 1.53 10.85
C ALA A 328 22.28 0.87 9.88
N ILE A 329 22.56 -0.42 10.08
CA ILE A 329 23.59 -1.15 9.30
C ILE A 329 23.09 -1.48 7.89
N ASN A 330 21.90 -2.06 7.76
CA ASN A 330 21.47 -2.63 6.48
C ASN A 330 21.08 -1.56 5.44
N THR A 331 20.89 -0.30 5.86
CA THR A 331 20.67 0.84 4.94
C THR A 331 21.89 1.07 4.04
N GLU A 332 23.10 0.78 4.52
CA GLU A 332 24.33 0.87 3.73
C GLU A 332 24.31 -0.14 2.56
N GLN A 333 23.96 -1.40 2.87
CA GLN A 333 23.99 -2.48 1.89
C GLN A 333 22.99 -2.25 0.75
N SER A 334 21.77 -1.80 1.07
CA SER A 334 20.78 -1.52 0.04
C SER A 334 21.20 -0.34 -0.86
N GLY A 335 21.85 0.67 -0.29
CA GLY A 335 22.44 1.77 -1.03
C GLY A 335 23.59 1.34 -1.96
N ALA A 336 24.46 0.44 -1.49
CA ALA A 336 25.56 -0.10 -2.30
C ALA A 336 25.05 -0.90 -3.49
N ILE A 337 24.07 -1.79 -3.29
CA ILE A 337 23.41 -2.54 -4.38
C ILE A 337 22.75 -1.58 -5.37
N ASN A 338 22.06 -0.54 -4.88
CA ASN A 338 21.46 0.46 -5.75
C ASN A 338 22.49 1.15 -6.65
N LYS A 339 23.62 1.55 -6.09
CA LYS A 339 24.71 2.17 -6.86
C LYS A 339 25.28 1.23 -7.91
N SER A 340 25.53 -0.04 -7.55
CA SER A 340 26.05 -1.05 -8.48
C SER A 340 25.06 -1.36 -9.61
N LEU A 341 23.79 -1.56 -9.27
CA LEU A 341 22.72 -1.84 -10.24
C LEU A 341 22.56 -0.69 -11.22
N LEU A 342 22.41 0.54 -10.72
CA LEU A 342 22.30 1.72 -11.58
C LEU A 342 23.56 1.96 -12.41
N GLY A 343 24.74 1.58 -11.90
CA GLY A 343 25.99 1.60 -12.65
C GLY A 343 25.95 0.76 -13.92
N VAL A 344 25.27 -0.39 -13.87
CA VAL A 344 25.11 -1.33 -15.00
C VAL A 344 23.91 -0.98 -15.87
N THR A 345 22.76 -0.62 -15.27
CA THR A 345 21.51 -0.46 -16.00
C THR A 345 21.31 0.91 -16.64
N LYS A 346 22.07 1.95 -16.23
CA LYS A 346 21.87 3.33 -16.72
C LYS A 346 21.94 3.51 -18.25
N SER A 347 22.56 2.59 -18.98
CA SER A 347 22.63 2.62 -20.45
C SER A 347 21.36 2.11 -21.13
N LEU A 348 20.44 1.47 -20.41
CA LEU A 348 19.21 0.90 -20.96
C LEU A 348 18.16 1.99 -21.18
N LEU A 349 18.17 2.54 -22.39
CA LEU A 349 17.21 3.49 -22.91
C LEU A 349 16.22 2.81 -23.85
N VAL A 350 15.01 3.33 -23.90
CA VAL A 350 14.07 3.00 -24.96
C VAL A 350 14.44 3.82 -26.19
N VAL A 351 14.87 3.20 -27.27
CA VAL A 351 15.43 3.94 -28.43
C VAL A 351 14.57 3.86 -29.69
N GLU A 352 13.68 2.87 -29.80
CA GLU A 352 12.81 2.69 -30.95
C GLU A 352 11.48 2.05 -30.56
N ALA A 353 10.51 2.06 -31.48
CA ALA A 353 9.18 1.50 -31.22
C ALA A 353 9.16 -0.03 -31.25
N ASP A 354 9.83 -0.65 -32.24
CA ASP A 354 9.77 -2.08 -32.46
C ASP A 354 11.06 -2.57 -33.15
N CYS A 355 11.76 -3.50 -32.52
CA CYS A 355 12.95 -4.16 -33.11
C CYS A 355 12.60 -5.28 -34.11
N GLY A 356 11.33 -5.64 -34.25
CA GLY A 356 10.87 -6.68 -35.17
C GLY A 356 11.15 -8.13 -34.74
N THR A 357 11.74 -8.36 -33.56
CA THR A 357 12.07 -9.72 -33.11
C THR A 357 10.81 -10.59 -32.95
N GLU A 358 10.91 -11.82 -33.43
CA GLU A 358 9.92 -12.88 -33.21
C GLU A 358 10.31 -13.81 -32.04
N ASP A 359 11.46 -13.53 -31.40
CA ASP A 359 11.94 -14.27 -30.25
C ASP A 359 11.41 -13.69 -28.94
N GLY A 360 11.34 -14.52 -27.91
CA GLY A 360 10.68 -14.17 -26.67
C GLY A 360 10.96 -15.13 -25.53
N VAL A 361 10.26 -14.92 -24.43
CA VAL A 361 10.28 -15.80 -23.27
C VAL A 361 8.93 -16.48 -23.16
N GLU A 362 8.94 -17.79 -22.94
CA GLU A 362 7.72 -18.54 -22.64
C GLU A 362 7.31 -18.29 -21.19
N ILE A 363 6.08 -17.83 -21.00
CA ILE A 363 5.49 -17.63 -19.67
C ILE A 363 4.23 -18.50 -19.57
N GLU A 364 4.06 -19.17 -18.44
CA GLU A 364 2.87 -19.98 -18.20
C GLU A 364 1.58 -19.15 -18.22
N VAL A 365 0.52 -19.69 -18.83
CA VAL A 365 -0.80 -19.05 -18.91
C VAL A 365 -1.47 -18.93 -17.53
N SER A 366 -1.05 -19.77 -16.58
CA SER A 366 -1.38 -19.68 -15.16
C SER A 366 -0.86 -18.37 -14.54
N ASP A 367 0.32 -17.90 -14.96
CA ASP A 367 0.97 -16.68 -14.51
C ASP A 367 0.45 -15.44 -15.25
N THR A 368 -0.84 -15.19 -15.04
CA THR A 368 -1.57 -14.05 -15.61
C THR A 368 -0.90 -12.72 -15.28
N LYS A 369 -0.26 -12.61 -14.11
CA LYS A 369 0.38 -11.37 -13.67
C LYS A 369 1.60 -10.99 -14.51
N ASN A 370 2.45 -11.95 -14.85
CA ASN A 370 3.65 -11.70 -15.64
C ASN A 370 3.37 -11.65 -17.16
N LEU A 371 2.23 -12.19 -17.60
CA LEU A 371 1.79 -12.14 -19.00
C LEU A 371 1.13 -10.81 -19.40
N LEU A 372 0.30 -10.24 -18.52
CA LEU A 372 -0.39 -8.98 -18.80
C LEU A 372 0.62 -7.88 -19.18
N ASP A 373 0.20 -6.98 -20.07
CA ASP A 373 0.95 -5.78 -20.48
C ASP A 373 2.24 -6.07 -21.29
N ARG A 374 2.49 -7.34 -21.63
CA ARG A 374 3.52 -7.75 -22.59
C ARG A 374 2.94 -7.88 -23.99
N PHE A 375 3.81 -7.99 -24.99
CA PHE A 375 3.42 -8.18 -26.38
C PHE A 375 3.65 -9.63 -26.82
N LEU A 376 2.71 -10.22 -27.56
CA LEU A 376 2.91 -11.53 -28.17
C LEU A 376 4.08 -11.49 -29.16
N ALA A 377 4.97 -12.48 -29.10
CA ALA A 377 6.04 -12.61 -30.08
C ALA A 377 5.53 -13.20 -31.42
N LYS A 378 4.55 -14.10 -31.37
CA LYS A 378 4.00 -14.80 -32.54
C LYS A 378 2.48 -14.72 -32.60
N THR A 379 1.94 -14.80 -33.83
CA THR A 379 0.49 -14.85 -34.05
C THR A 379 -0.04 -16.23 -33.64
N ILE A 380 -1.05 -16.24 -32.78
CA ILE A 380 -1.72 -17.44 -32.31
C ILE A 380 -3.18 -17.35 -32.78
N PRO A 381 -3.61 -18.16 -33.76
CA PRO A 381 -4.98 -18.12 -34.28
C PRO A 381 -6.01 -18.23 -33.15
N GLY A 382 -6.97 -17.30 -33.10
CA GLY A 382 -8.01 -17.26 -32.07
C GLY A 382 -7.57 -16.81 -30.67
N VAL A 383 -6.31 -16.38 -30.49
CA VAL A 383 -5.83 -15.71 -29.27
C VAL A 383 -5.43 -14.27 -29.60
N GLY A 384 -4.55 -14.06 -30.58
CA GLY A 384 -4.14 -12.71 -31.01
C GLY A 384 -3.02 -12.72 -32.05
N LYS A 385 -2.72 -11.55 -32.60
CA LYS A 385 -1.65 -11.36 -33.59
C LYS A 385 -0.31 -11.07 -32.90
N ALA A 386 0.80 -11.37 -33.59
CA ALA A 386 2.13 -10.94 -33.17
C ALA A 386 2.16 -9.42 -32.94
N GLY A 387 2.84 -8.98 -31.89
CA GLY A 387 2.95 -7.56 -31.54
C GLY A 387 1.65 -6.95 -30.99
N THR A 388 0.67 -7.76 -30.58
CA THR A 388 -0.51 -7.29 -29.82
C THR A 388 -0.26 -7.41 -28.31
N GLU A 389 -0.72 -6.42 -27.55
CA GLU A 389 -0.69 -6.43 -26.08
C GLU A 389 -1.55 -7.57 -25.52
N VAL A 390 -0.98 -8.35 -24.61
CA VAL A 390 -1.65 -9.45 -23.93
C VAL A 390 -2.60 -8.89 -22.88
N ASN A 391 -3.91 -9.10 -23.09
CA ASN A 391 -4.97 -8.71 -22.17
C ASN A 391 -5.70 -9.94 -21.59
N ASN A 392 -6.63 -9.71 -20.65
CA ASN A 392 -7.39 -10.79 -19.99
C ASN A 392 -8.21 -11.65 -20.97
N MET A 393 -8.71 -11.08 -22.07
CA MET A 393 -9.47 -11.83 -23.07
C MET A 393 -8.56 -12.84 -23.80
N MET A 394 -7.34 -12.42 -24.14
CA MET A 394 -6.35 -13.28 -24.78
C MET A 394 -5.90 -14.41 -23.86
N ILE A 395 -5.68 -14.13 -22.57
CA ILE A 395 -5.32 -15.15 -21.57
C ILE A 395 -6.47 -16.16 -21.42
N THR A 396 -7.71 -15.69 -21.40
CA THR A 396 -8.90 -16.57 -21.33
C THR A 396 -9.02 -17.43 -22.59
N ALA A 397 -8.77 -16.88 -23.78
CA ALA A 397 -8.76 -17.61 -25.03
C ALA A 397 -7.62 -18.65 -25.10
N ALA A 398 -6.45 -18.35 -24.54
CA ALA A 398 -5.36 -19.30 -24.43
C ALA A 398 -5.71 -20.47 -23.49
N LYS A 399 -6.37 -20.19 -22.36
CA LYS A 399 -6.86 -21.21 -21.42
C LYS A 399 -7.93 -22.12 -22.05
N SER A 400 -8.88 -21.56 -22.80
CA SER A 400 -9.93 -22.36 -23.46
C SER A 400 -9.35 -23.31 -24.52
N LYS A 401 -8.23 -22.93 -25.14
CA LYS A 401 -7.46 -23.76 -26.07
C LYS A 401 -6.48 -24.73 -25.39
N LYS A 402 -6.47 -24.80 -24.06
CA LYS A 402 -5.57 -25.65 -23.25
C LYS A 402 -4.07 -25.38 -23.51
N MET A 403 -3.71 -24.15 -23.84
CA MET A 403 -2.29 -23.77 -23.95
C MET A 403 -1.66 -23.69 -22.56
N GLN A 404 -0.43 -24.20 -22.43
CA GLN A 404 0.31 -24.13 -21.16
C GLN A 404 1.10 -22.84 -21.04
N THR A 405 1.72 -22.39 -22.14
CA THR A 405 2.57 -21.19 -22.18
C THR A 405 2.17 -20.27 -23.33
N LEU A 406 2.54 -18.98 -23.21
CA LEU A 406 2.52 -18.01 -24.29
C LEU A 406 3.94 -17.46 -24.49
N LEU A 407 4.36 -17.36 -25.76
CA LEU A 407 5.62 -16.72 -26.13
C LEU A 407 5.41 -15.20 -26.22
N VAL A 408 6.02 -14.47 -25.29
CA VAL A 408 5.91 -13.01 -25.19
C VAL A 408 7.27 -12.35 -25.34
N ARG A 409 7.27 -11.14 -25.89
CA ARG A 409 8.49 -10.35 -26.05
C ARG A 409 9.05 -9.92 -24.70
N SER A 410 10.36 -9.74 -24.67
CA SER A 410 11.11 -9.43 -23.45
C SER A 410 12.31 -8.55 -23.77
N PRO A 411 12.79 -7.70 -22.85
CA PRO A 411 14.06 -7.01 -23.00
C PRO A 411 15.24 -7.96 -23.20
N LEU A 412 15.13 -9.21 -22.71
CA LEU A 412 16.17 -10.24 -22.84
C LEU A 412 16.39 -10.73 -24.28
N THR A 413 15.37 -10.64 -25.13
CA THR A 413 15.42 -11.09 -26.54
C THR A 413 15.35 -9.90 -27.50
N CYS A 414 15.58 -8.68 -27.01
CA CYS A 414 15.48 -7.48 -27.82
C CYS A 414 16.72 -7.32 -28.72
N GLU A 415 16.49 -7.14 -30.01
CA GLU A 415 17.55 -7.01 -31.03
C GLU A 415 17.95 -5.55 -31.29
N THR A 416 17.36 -4.60 -30.56
CA THR A 416 17.68 -3.18 -30.65
C THR A 416 19.13 -2.90 -30.28
N ALA A 417 19.86 -2.17 -31.12
CA ALA A 417 21.21 -1.71 -30.79
C ALA A 417 21.19 -0.64 -29.68
N ASN A 418 22.04 -0.79 -28.67
CA ASN A 418 22.26 0.19 -27.58
C ASN A 418 20.99 0.59 -26.80
N GLY A 419 20.06 -0.34 -26.59
CA GLY A 419 18.86 -0.06 -25.83
C GLY A 419 17.84 -1.17 -25.93
N VAL A 420 16.57 -0.82 -25.73
CA VAL A 420 15.42 -1.73 -25.85
C VAL A 420 14.33 -1.03 -26.66
N CYS A 421 13.55 -1.76 -27.44
CA CYS A 421 12.38 -1.19 -28.11
C CYS A 421 11.15 -1.13 -27.17
N GLN A 422 10.19 -0.25 -27.48
CA GLN A 422 8.96 -0.11 -26.69
C GLN A 422 8.21 -1.43 -26.53
N LYS A 423 8.07 -2.23 -27.61
CA LYS A 423 7.32 -3.51 -27.57
C LYS A 423 8.00 -4.62 -26.76
N CYS A 424 9.33 -4.65 -26.72
CA CYS A 424 10.05 -5.63 -25.90
C CYS A 424 9.99 -5.28 -24.41
N TYR A 425 9.94 -3.99 -24.06
CA TYR A 425 9.72 -3.56 -22.68
C TYR A 425 8.27 -3.77 -22.23
N GLY A 426 7.30 -3.37 -23.05
CA GLY A 426 5.87 -3.50 -22.77
C GLY A 426 5.18 -2.18 -22.37
N ILE A 427 4.07 -2.31 -21.66
CA ILE A 427 3.25 -1.18 -21.20
C ILE A 427 3.78 -0.65 -19.85
N ALA A 428 3.83 0.67 -19.72
CA ALA A 428 4.21 1.36 -18.50
C ALA A 428 3.06 1.40 -17.47
N GLU A 429 3.32 1.93 -16.27
CA GLU A 429 2.37 1.91 -15.15
C GLU A 429 1.09 2.73 -15.43
N ASP A 430 1.17 3.69 -16.35
CA ASP A 430 0.04 4.51 -16.79
C ASP A 430 -0.86 3.82 -17.82
N GLY A 431 -0.50 2.61 -18.27
CA GLY A 431 -1.23 1.86 -19.28
C GLY A 431 -0.88 2.24 -20.72
N ASN A 432 0.12 3.09 -20.95
CA ASN A 432 0.60 3.45 -22.28
C ASN A 432 1.95 2.79 -22.58
N LEU A 433 2.33 2.77 -23.86
CA LEU A 433 3.70 2.44 -24.24
C LEU A 433 4.68 3.44 -23.62
N VAL A 434 5.78 2.93 -23.09
CA VAL A 434 6.85 3.77 -22.54
C VAL A 434 7.39 4.73 -23.61
N ALA A 435 7.57 6.01 -23.30
CA ALA A 435 8.05 6.98 -24.29
C ALA A 435 9.48 6.67 -24.77
N ILE A 436 9.74 6.87 -26.07
CA ILE A 436 11.09 6.79 -26.62
C ILE A 436 11.97 7.85 -25.94
N GLY A 437 13.18 7.48 -25.55
CA GLY A 437 14.11 8.26 -24.73
C GLY A 437 14.01 7.99 -23.23
N THR A 438 13.03 7.22 -22.77
CA THR A 438 12.90 6.88 -21.34
C THR A 438 14.04 5.95 -20.91
N ASN A 439 14.70 6.29 -19.79
CA ASN A 439 15.70 5.42 -19.17
C ASN A 439 15.03 4.38 -18.27
N ILE A 440 14.68 3.24 -18.88
CA ILE A 440 14.06 2.12 -18.17
C ILE A 440 15.01 1.46 -17.19
N GLY A 441 16.32 1.50 -17.45
CA GLY A 441 17.31 0.92 -16.54
C GLY A 441 17.40 1.62 -15.19
N ILE A 442 17.36 2.95 -15.18
CA ILE A 442 17.28 3.74 -13.93
C ILE A 442 15.92 3.52 -13.26
N LYS A 443 14.83 3.59 -14.04
CA LYS A 443 13.46 3.45 -13.54
C LYS A 443 13.26 2.10 -12.83
N GLU A 444 13.54 0.99 -13.50
CA GLU A 444 13.36 -0.34 -12.93
C GLU A 444 14.40 -0.66 -11.85
N GLY A 445 15.63 -0.15 -12.00
CA GLY A 445 16.66 -0.29 -10.99
C GLY A 445 16.22 0.31 -9.64
N GLN A 446 15.66 1.53 -9.68
CA GLN A 446 15.10 2.19 -8.49
C GLN A 446 13.88 1.43 -7.92
N SER A 447 12.97 0.94 -8.79
CA SER A 447 11.80 0.16 -8.36
C SER A 447 12.19 -1.07 -7.55
N MET A 448 13.28 -1.74 -7.93
CA MET A 448 13.79 -2.92 -7.23
C MET A 448 14.46 -2.54 -5.90
N THR A 449 15.35 -1.55 -5.93
CA THR A 449 16.19 -1.18 -4.77
C THR A 449 15.42 -0.44 -3.68
N GLU A 450 14.39 0.33 -4.04
CA GLU A 450 13.45 0.92 -3.08
C GLU A 450 12.79 -0.20 -2.24
N ARG A 451 12.26 -1.24 -2.90
CA ARG A 451 11.61 -2.35 -2.22
C ARG A 451 12.58 -3.12 -1.34
N SER A 452 13.81 -3.35 -1.81
CA SER A 452 14.84 -4.01 -1.00
C SER A 452 15.15 -3.22 0.27
N THR A 453 15.30 -1.89 0.16
CA THR A 453 15.50 -1.01 1.32
C THR A 453 14.30 -1.06 2.27
N GLN A 454 13.07 -1.05 1.73
CA GLN A 454 11.85 -1.17 2.54
C GLN A 454 11.72 -2.54 3.22
N LEU A 455 12.10 -3.64 2.57
CA LEU A 455 12.07 -4.98 3.16
C LEU A 455 13.03 -5.08 4.34
N VAL A 456 14.24 -4.56 4.17
CA VAL A 456 15.23 -4.42 5.25
C VAL A 456 14.65 -3.60 6.42
N MET A 457 14.00 -2.47 6.12
CA MET A 457 13.38 -1.62 7.15
C MET A 457 12.09 -2.21 7.75
N LYS A 458 11.42 -3.18 7.12
CA LYS A 458 10.16 -3.75 7.63
C LYS A 458 10.35 -4.59 8.90
N SER A 459 11.53 -5.19 9.12
CA SER A 459 11.90 -5.83 10.40
C SER A 459 11.76 -4.86 11.60
N PHE A 460 11.99 -3.56 11.41
CA PHE A 460 11.85 -2.55 12.47
C PHE A 460 10.46 -2.51 13.12
N HIS A 461 9.41 -2.58 12.32
CA HIS A 461 8.04 -2.32 12.79
C HIS A 461 7.35 -3.54 13.39
N SER A 462 7.99 -4.71 13.41
CA SER A 462 7.44 -5.90 14.07
C SER A 462 7.85 -6.00 15.54
N GLY A 463 8.81 -5.18 16.00
CA GLY A 463 9.30 -5.21 17.38
C GLY A 463 9.79 -6.59 17.79
N GLY A 464 10.45 -7.30 16.87
CA GLY A 464 10.93 -8.66 17.05
C GLY A 464 9.84 -9.73 17.20
N SER A 465 8.61 -9.47 16.75
CA SER A 465 7.56 -10.50 16.66
C SER A 465 7.98 -11.60 15.67
N ALA A 466 8.11 -12.84 16.15
CA ALA A 466 8.56 -13.96 15.34
C ALA A 466 7.61 -14.26 14.16
N ALA A 467 6.31 -13.96 14.31
CA ALA A 467 5.31 -14.13 13.25
C ALA A 467 5.53 -13.18 12.06
N ALA A 468 6.17 -12.03 12.27
CA ALA A 468 6.40 -11.02 11.24
C ALA A 468 7.78 -11.12 10.57
N GLU A 469 8.74 -11.84 11.18
CA GLU A 469 10.11 -11.95 10.66
C GLU A 469 10.39 -13.18 9.79
N GLN A 470 9.52 -14.21 9.82
CA GLN A 470 9.67 -15.38 8.95
C GLN A 470 9.74 -15.02 7.46
N ASP A 471 9.08 -13.94 7.03
CA ASP A 471 9.09 -13.45 5.64
C ASP A 471 10.28 -12.53 5.31
N VAL A 472 10.94 -11.91 6.28
CA VAL A 472 11.89 -10.79 6.05
C VAL A 472 13.34 -11.29 5.92
N VAL A 473 13.75 -12.24 6.76
CA VAL A 473 15.15 -12.73 6.82
C VAL A 473 15.56 -13.52 5.58
N ALA A 474 14.61 -14.05 4.81
CA ALA A 474 14.89 -14.86 3.62
C ALA A 474 15.16 -14.05 2.33
N GLY A 475 14.89 -12.73 2.31
CA GLY A 475 14.78 -11.95 1.07
C GLY A 475 16.06 -11.26 0.60
N PHE A 476 16.69 -10.45 1.45
CA PHE A 476 17.80 -9.59 1.03
C PHE A 476 19.11 -10.34 0.73
N PRO A 477 19.59 -11.30 1.56
CA PRO A 477 20.84 -12.01 1.28
C PRO A 477 20.80 -12.93 0.04
N LYS A 478 19.61 -13.21 -0.50
CA LYS A 478 19.42 -13.98 -1.74
C LYS A 478 19.46 -13.12 -3.01
N MET A 479 19.24 -11.80 -2.87
CA MET A 479 19.44 -10.82 -3.95
C MET A 479 20.90 -10.41 -4.00
#